data_AF-A0A1F9SA14-F1
#
_entry.id   AF-A0A1F9SA14-F1
#
_cell.length_a   1.000
_cell.length_b   1.000
_cell.length_c   1.000
_cell.angle_alpha   90.00
_cell.angle_beta   90.00
_cell.angle_gamma   90.00
#
_symmetry.space_group_name_H-M   'P 1'
#
loop_
_entity.id
_entity.type
_entity.pdbx_description
1 polymer ?
#
loop_
_entity_poly.entity_id
_entity_poly.type
_entity_poly.pdbx_seq_one_letter_code
_entity_poly.pdbx_strand_id
1 'polypeptide(L)'
;MKIKARRGQTLIEVVMATMISAMTTTAVFSVILSSFVSDLKADKRDAAAMVLKQAQETLKSYVSAVPGEATYVPGSPAGHWTAELGGVWALREGNHDVSSLVSTLPLTVPGQPAASLSYTVTSYPCGFGTGNPPNYPTACKRVVFTLIYPD
;
A
#
# COMPACT_ATOMS: atom_id res chain seq x y z
N MET A 1 -55.04 13.32 -47.32
CA MET A 1 -53.57 13.46 -47.49
C MET A 1 -52.96 12.07 -47.27
N LYS A 2 -52.59 11.35 -48.34
CA LYS A 2 -52.09 9.96 -48.25
C LYS A 2 -50.56 9.98 -48.15
N ILE A 3 -50.02 9.62 -46.98
CA ILE A 3 -48.57 9.49 -46.77
C ILE A 3 -48.10 8.23 -47.51
N LYS A 4 -47.36 8.40 -48.60
CA LYS A 4 -46.71 7.29 -49.33
C LYS A 4 -45.53 6.80 -48.48
N ALA A 5 -45.69 5.66 -47.79
CA ALA A 5 -44.61 4.99 -47.10
C ALA A 5 -43.58 4.47 -48.14
N ARG A 6 -42.35 5.00 -48.11
CA ARG A 6 -41.26 4.54 -48.98
C ARG A 6 -40.63 3.28 -48.38
N ARG A 7 -40.92 2.12 -48.98
CA ARG A 7 -40.56 0.76 -48.51
C ARG A 7 -39.06 0.41 -48.47
N GLY A 8 -38.15 1.35 -48.70
CA GLY A 8 -36.69 1.13 -48.62
C GLY A 8 -35.96 2.00 -47.59
N GLN A 9 -36.64 2.96 -46.97
CA GLN A 9 -36.01 3.97 -46.12
C GLN A 9 -35.92 3.54 -44.65
N THR A 10 -36.71 2.55 -44.24
CA THR A 10 -36.81 2.07 -42.85
C THR A 10 -35.69 1.12 -42.45
N LEU A 11 -35.15 0.32 -43.38
CA LEU A 11 -34.12 -0.67 -43.05
C LEU A 11 -32.77 0.01 -42.77
N ILE A 12 -32.41 1.01 -43.58
CA ILE A 12 -31.16 1.75 -43.38
C ILE A 12 -31.19 2.61 -42.12
N GLU A 13 -32.35 3.16 -41.77
CA GLU A 13 -32.54 3.95 -40.56
C GLU A 13 -32.40 3.08 -39.30
N VAL A 14 -32.98 1.87 -39.31
CA VAL A 14 -32.82 0.91 -38.21
C VAL A 14 -31.37 0.45 -38.09
N VAL A 15 -30.69 0.18 -39.21
CA VAL A 15 -29.28 -0.23 -39.19
C VAL A 15 -28.37 0.90 -38.68
N MET A 16 -28.60 2.14 -39.09
CA MET A 16 -27.84 3.28 -38.56
C MET A 16 -28.12 3.50 -37.08
N ALA A 17 -29.39 3.38 -36.66
CA ALA A 17 -29.77 3.50 -35.25
C ALA A 17 -29.13 2.40 -34.38
N THR A 18 -29.07 1.15 -34.86
CA THR A 18 -28.39 0.05 -34.13
C THR A 18 -26.89 0.21 -34.12
N MET A 19 -26.29 0.73 -35.18
CA MET A 19 -24.84 0.98 -35.22
C MET A 19 -24.45 2.09 -34.24
N ILE A 20 -25.23 3.18 -34.20
CA ILE A 20 -25.04 4.27 -33.25
C ILE A 20 -25.25 3.78 -31.81
N SER A 21 -26.30 3.00 -31.55
CA SER A 21 -26.55 2.47 -30.20
C SER A 21 -25.46 1.49 -29.73
N ALA A 22 -24.91 0.67 -30.64
CA ALA A 22 -23.78 -0.20 -30.33
C ALA A 22 -22.51 0.59 -30.00
N MET A 23 -22.22 1.67 -30.74
CA MET A 23 -21.06 2.53 -30.47
C MET A 23 -21.20 3.29 -29.14
N THR A 24 -22.38 3.83 -28.84
CA THR A 24 -22.58 4.56 -27.57
C THR A 24 -22.56 3.63 -26.37
N THR A 25 -23.16 2.44 -26.46
CA THR A 25 -23.14 1.46 -25.37
C THR A 25 -21.72 0.97 -25.08
N THR A 26 -20.94 0.62 -26.09
CA THR A 26 -19.53 0.22 -25.91
C THR A 26 -18.69 1.33 -25.29
N ALA A 27 -18.85 2.58 -25.76
CA ALA A 27 -18.16 3.73 -25.17
C ALA A 27 -18.48 3.91 -23.68
N VAL A 28 -19.77 3.82 -23.30
CA VAL A 28 -20.18 3.95 -21.89
C VAL A 28 -19.64 2.80 -21.05
N PHE A 29 -19.69 1.56 -21.54
CA PHE A 29 -19.11 0.42 -20.83
C PHE A 29 -17.60 0.54 -20.66
N SER A 30 -16.86 1.02 -21.66
CA SER A 30 -15.42 1.25 -21.56
C SER A 30 -15.09 2.30 -20.49
N VAL A 31 -15.84 3.40 -20.43
CA VAL A 31 -15.64 4.43 -19.40
C VAL A 31 -15.92 3.87 -18.01
N ILE A 32 -17.04 3.18 -17.82
CA ILE A 32 -17.43 2.59 -16.54
C ILE A 32 -16.38 1.58 -16.06
N LEU A 33 -15.94 0.67 -16.93
CA LEU A 33 -14.92 -0.32 -16.59
C LEU A 33 -13.59 0.34 -16.23
N SER A 34 -13.20 1.38 -16.98
CA SER A 34 -11.98 2.15 -16.70
C SER A 34 -12.03 2.87 -15.35
N SER A 35 -13.20 3.39 -14.95
CA SER A 35 -13.38 4.04 -13.64
C SER A 35 -13.21 3.03 -12.51
N PHE A 36 -13.86 1.85 -12.58
CA PHE A 36 -13.76 0.85 -11.52
C PHE A 36 -12.34 0.32 -11.31
N VAL A 37 -11.58 0.09 -12.39
CA VAL A 37 -10.17 -0.33 -12.29
C VAL A 37 -9.31 0.77 -11.65
N SER A 38 -9.62 2.04 -11.92
CA SER A 38 -8.90 3.18 -11.36
C SER A 38 -9.17 3.34 -9.86
N ASP A 39 -10.42 3.16 -9.43
CA ASP A 39 -10.82 3.26 -8.02
C ASP A 39 -10.17 2.14 -7.18
N LEU A 40 -10.22 0.89 -7.66
CA LEU A 40 -9.59 -0.24 -6.97
C LEU A 40 -8.07 -0.05 -6.81
N LYS A 41 -7.42 0.54 -7.82
CA LYS A 41 -5.99 0.87 -7.76
C LYS A 41 -5.71 2.00 -6.77
N ALA A 42 -6.59 2.99 -6.69
CA ALA A 42 -6.49 4.07 -5.71
C ALA A 42 -6.64 3.53 -4.28
N ASP A 43 -7.65 2.71 -4.03
CA ASP A 43 -7.90 2.09 -2.71
C ASP A 43 -6.69 1.28 -2.23
N LYS A 44 -6.06 0.49 -3.11
CA LYS A 44 -4.83 -0.26 -2.79
C LYS A 44 -3.68 0.69 -2.41
N ARG A 45 -3.51 1.79 -3.14
CA ARG A 45 -2.46 2.78 -2.85
C ARG A 45 -2.68 3.50 -1.53
N ASP A 46 -3.93 3.83 -1.22
CA ASP A 46 -4.28 4.48 0.04
C ASP A 46 -4.11 3.54 1.23
N ALA A 47 -4.53 2.28 1.10
CA ALA A 47 -4.27 1.24 2.10
C ALA A 47 -2.76 1.04 2.33
N ALA A 48 -1.98 0.95 1.25
CA ALA A 48 -0.52 0.85 1.31
C ALA A 48 0.13 2.05 2.05
N ALA A 49 -0.32 3.27 1.73
CA ALA A 49 0.17 4.49 2.37
C ALA A 49 -0.16 4.54 3.87
N MET A 50 -1.37 4.11 4.25
CA MET A 50 -1.81 4.08 5.64
C MET A 50 -0.93 3.15 6.49
N VAL A 51 -0.59 1.96 5.96
CA VAL A 51 0.29 1.02 6.66
C VAL A 51 1.69 1.55 6.81
N LEU A 52 2.25 2.15 5.75
CA LEU A 52 3.57 2.76 5.81
C LEU A 52 3.62 3.86 6.88
N LYS A 53 2.56 4.67 6.98
CA LYS A 53 2.43 5.68 8.04
C LYS A 53 2.35 5.03 9.42
N GLN A 54 1.54 3.99 9.59
CA GLN A 54 1.43 3.26 10.86
C GLN A 54 2.78 2.67 11.30
N ALA A 55 3.50 2.05 10.36
CA ALA A 55 4.83 1.48 10.57
C ALA A 55 5.84 2.56 10.97
N GLN A 56 5.82 3.72 10.30
CA GLN A 56 6.65 4.87 10.65
C GLN A 56 6.38 5.38 12.06
N GLU A 57 5.12 5.60 12.43
CA GLU A 57 4.77 6.08 13.77
C GLU A 57 5.15 5.07 14.86
N THR A 58 4.99 3.78 14.57
CA THR A 58 5.41 2.73 15.49
C THR A 58 6.93 2.75 15.69
N LEU A 59 7.73 2.86 14.62
CA LEU A 59 9.18 2.96 14.75
C LEU A 59 9.67 4.23 15.45
N LYS A 60 8.98 5.36 15.24
CA LYS A 60 9.26 6.60 15.98
C LYS A 60 9.07 6.42 17.49
N SER A 61 8.05 5.67 17.91
CA SER A 61 7.78 5.42 19.33
C SER A 61 8.94 4.72 20.04
N TYR A 62 9.74 3.90 19.34
CA TYR A 62 10.93 3.25 19.90
C TYR A 62 12.13 4.20 20.05
N VAL A 63 12.16 5.34 19.33
CA VAL A 63 13.25 6.34 19.40
C VAL A 63 12.93 7.42 20.44
N SER A 64 11.66 7.78 20.63
CA SER A 64 11.24 8.84 21.56
C SER A 64 11.24 8.42 23.03
N ALA A 65 11.58 7.18 23.35
CA ALA A 65 11.62 6.69 24.72
C ALA A 65 12.84 7.22 25.48
N VAL A 66 12.63 8.17 26.40
CA VAL A 66 13.66 8.64 27.34
C VAL A 66 13.88 7.57 28.42
N PRO A 67 15.09 6.98 28.55
CA PRO A 67 15.35 5.86 29.47
C PRO A 67 15.22 6.18 30.98
N GLY A 68 14.92 7.42 31.36
CA GLY A 68 15.00 7.92 32.75
C GLY A 68 13.67 8.12 33.48
N GLU A 69 12.52 7.90 32.85
CA GLU A 69 11.22 8.09 33.51
C GLU A 69 10.71 6.79 34.18
N ALA A 70 10.38 6.86 35.47
CA ALA A 70 9.89 5.72 36.24
C ALA A 70 8.46 5.26 35.86
N THR A 71 7.70 6.12 35.19
CA THR A 71 6.37 5.83 34.61
C THR A 71 6.45 5.30 33.18
N TYR A 72 7.65 5.17 32.63
CA TYR A 72 7.87 4.57 31.32
C TYR A 72 7.50 3.09 31.37
N VAL A 73 6.39 2.76 30.70
CA VAL A 73 6.16 1.40 30.19
C VAL A 73 6.57 1.47 28.72
N PRO A 74 7.75 0.94 28.33
CA PRO A 74 8.11 0.81 26.92
C PRO A 74 6.92 0.25 26.17
N GLY A 75 6.50 0.95 25.11
CA GLY A 75 5.55 0.44 24.14
C GLY A 75 6.03 -0.94 23.70
N SER A 76 5.35 -1.92 24.25
CA SER A 76 5.75 -3.30 24.35
C SER A 76 5.90 -3.95 22.97
N PRO A 77 6.80 -4.95 22.85
CA PRO A 77 7.58 -5.54 23.93
C PRO A 77 9.06 -5.18 23.81
N ALA A 78 9.66 -4.66 24.88
CA ALA A 78 11.11 -4.73 25.12
C ALA A 78 12.04 -4.23 23.98
N GLY A 79 11.61 -3.25 23.18
CA GLY A 79 12.35 -2.76 22.00
C GLY A 79 12.40 -3.75 20.82
N HIS A 80 11.61 -4.80 20.89
CA HIS A 80 11.25 -5.68 19.79
C HIS A 80 9.91 -5.22 19.21
N TRP A 81 9.71 -5.48 17.92
CA TRP A 81 8.42 -5.23 17.28
C TRP A 81 7.75 -6.55 16.98
N THR A 82 6.53 -6.77 17.49
CA THR A 82 5.79 -8.04 17.31
C THR A 82 5.45 -8.34 15.85
N ALA A 83 5.43 -7.32 15.00
CA ALA A 83 5.24 -7.50 13.57
C ALA A 83 6.45 -8.15 12.89
N GLU A 84 7.63 -8.07 13.51
CA GLU A 84 8.90 -8.50 12.93
C GLU A 84 9.12 -10.00 13.14
N LEU A 85 9.39 -10.70 12.05
CA LEU A 85 9.64 -12.13 11.99
C LEU A 85 11.11 -12.44 12.36
N GLY A 86 11.42 -12.34 13.65
CA GLY A 86 12.78 -12.58 14.13
C GLY A 86 12.98 -12.34 15.61
N GLY A 87 12.09 -11.56 16.23
CA GLY A 87 12.23 -11.21 17.65
C GLY A 87 13.54 -10.46 17.89
N VAL A 88 14.02 -9.70 16.90
CA VAL A 88 15.19 -8.84 17.05
C VAL A 88 14.77 -7.43 17.45
N TRP A 89 15.72 -6.60 17.90
CA TRP A 89 15.42 -5.22 18.24
C TRP A 89 14.92 -4.49 17.00
N ALA A 90 13.81 -3.76 17.13
CA ALA A 90 13.15 -3.05 16.03
C ALA A 90 14.07 -2.03 15.33
N LEU A 91 15.11 -1.57 16.02
CA LEU A 91 16.10 -0.63 15.49
C LEU A 91 17.51 -1.22 15.35
N ARG A 92 17.62 -2.56 15.38
CA ARG A 92 18.88 -3.26 15.08
C ARG A 92 19.27 -3.00 13.64
N GLU A 93 20.55 -2.82 13.38
CA GLU A 93 21.05 -2.64 12.01
C GLU A 93 20.82 -3.89 11.16
N GLY A 94 20.31 -3.71 9.95
CA GLY A 94 19.97 -4.79 9.04
C GLY A 94 18.58 -4.66 8.41
N ASN A 95 18.15 -5.73 7.75
CA ASN A 95 16.83 -5.83 7.13
C ASN A 95 15.87 -6.57 8.05
N HIS A 96 14.63 -6.07 8.10
CA HIS A 96 13.56 -6.58 8.95
C HIS A 96 12.34 -6.85 8.10
N ASP A 97 11.70 -7.99 8.31
CA ASP A 97 10.47 -8.38 7.63
C ASP A 97 9.28 -8.17 8.55
N VAL A 98 8.35 -7.32 8.12
CA VAL A 98 7.09 -7.00 8.81
C VAL A 98 5.90 -7.23 7.90
N SER A 99 6.00 -8.22 7.00
CA SER A 99 4.94 -8.59 6.07
C SER A 99 3.65 -9.03 6.80
N SER A 100 3.73 -9.36 8.09
CA SER A 100 2.58 -9.58 8.96
C SER A 100 1.59 -8.41 8.97
N LEU A 101 2.07 -7.16 8.84
CA LEU A 101 1.23 -5.95 8.83
C LEU A 101 0.38 -5.81 7.57
N VAL A 102 0.84 -6.38 6.46
CA VAL A 102 0.14 -6.30 5.16
C VAL A 102 -0.65 -7.56 4.84
N SER A 103 -0.44 -8.64 5.59
CA SER A 103 -1.10 -9.93 5.39
C SER A 103 -2.62 -9.89 5.55
N THR A 104 -3.15 -8.95 6.34
CA THR A 104 -4.58 -8.80 6.61
C THR A 104 -5.27 -7.80 5.69
N LEU A 105 -4.53 -7.14 4.80
CA LEU A 105 -5.05 -6.09 3.95
C LEU A 105 -5.44 -6.60 2.56
N PRO A 106 -6.38 -5.93 1.87
CA PRO A 106 -6.77 -6.25 0.50
C PRO A 106 -5.70 -5.85 -0.54
N LEU A 107 -4.43 -5.93 -0.17
CA LEU A 107 -3.28 -5.69 -1.06
C LEU A 107 -2.89 -6.96 -1.83
N THR A 108 -3.28 -8.13 -1.32
CA THR A 108 -3.01 -9.42 -1.97
C THR A 108 -4.24 -9.88 -2.75
N VAL A 109 -4.07 -10.12 -4.05
CA VAL A 109 -5.12 -10.70 -4.90
C VAL A 109 -4.94 -12.23 -4.94
N PRO A 110 -6.02 -13.02 -4.83
CA PRO A 110 -5.92 -14.48 -5.00
C PRO A 110 -5.25 -14.86 -6.32
N GLY A 111 -4.22 -15.71 -6.26
CA GLY A 111 -3.45 -16.15 -7.43
C GLY A 111 -2.26 -15.26 -7.81
N GLN A 112 -2.00 -14.18 -7.08
CA GLN A 112 -0.79 -13.36 -7.20
C GLN A 112 0.12 -13.52 -5.97
N PRO A 113 1.42 -13.16 -6.08
CA PRO A 113 2.32 -13.19 -4.93
C PRO A 113 1.79 -12.29 -3.80
N ALA A 114 1.96 -12.75 -2.57
CA ALA A 114 1.54 -12.01 -1.38
C ALA A 114 2.27 -10.66 -1.29
N ALA A 115 1.55 -9.63 -0.83
CA ALA A 115 2.17 -8.36 -0.51
C ALA A 115 3.20 -8.55 0.61
N SER A 116 4.35 -7.90 0.49
CA SER A 116 5.43 -7.95 1.48
C SER A 116 5.86 -6.56 1.89
N LEU A 117 6.10 -6.40 3.19
CA LEU A 117 6.58 -5.15 3.78
C LEU A 117 7.84 -5.44 4.57
N SER A 118 8.91 -4.75 4.22
CA SER A 118 10.18 -4.84 4.92
C SER A 118 10.73 -3.44 5.20
N TYR A 119 11.65 -3.34 6.14
CA TYR A 119 12.41 -2.12 6.35
C TYR A 119 13.88 -2.42 6.65
N THR A 120 14.73 -1.52 6.20
CA THR A 120 16.17 -1.59 6.47
C THR A 120 16.56 -0.47 7.41
N VAL A 121 17.24 -0.84 8.51
CA VAL A 121 17.81 0.10 9.47
C VAL A 121 19.29 0.23 9.20
N THR A 122 19.74 1.47 9.03
CA THR A 122 21.16 1.81 8.88
C THR A 122 21.55 2.79 9.96
N SER A 123 22.70 2.55 10.58
CA SER A 123 23.27 3.44 11.58
C SER A 123 24.09 4.52 10.89
N TYR A 124 24.02 5.77 11.35
CA TYR A 124 24.87 6.83 10.84
C TYR A 124 25.48 7.67 11.98
N PRO A 125 26.68 8.24 11.79
CA PRO A 125 27.33 9.06 12.79
C PRO A 125 26.62 10.41 12.90
N CYS A 126 26.17 10.75 14.10
CA CYS A 126 25.52 12.03 14.41
C CYS A 126 26.16 12.77 15.60
N GLY A 127 27.37 12.37 15.99
CA GLY A 127 28.14 13.04 17.03
C GLY A 127 27.84 12.63 18.48
N PHE A 128 26.91 11.70 18.72
CA PHE A 128 26.60 11.17 20.05
C PHE A 128 26.13 9.71 20.02
N GLY A 129 26.20 9.05 21.18
CA GLY A 129 25.72 7.69 21.41
C GLY A 129 26.53 6.64 20.65
N THR A 130 27.58 6.14 21.29
CA THR A 130 28.40 5.04 20.80
C THR A 130 28.02 3.76 21.53
N GLY A 131 27.94 2.65 20.81
CA GLY A 131 27.81 1.36 21.47
C GLY A 131 28.18 0.19 20.56
N ASN A 132 27.79 -1.03 20.95
CA ASN A 132 28.29 -2.22 20.30
C ASN A 132 27.45 -2.59 19.06
N PRO A 133 28.07 -2.68 17.86
CA PRO A 133 27.42 -3.28 16.70
C PRO A 133 27.07 -4.74 16.96
N PRO A 134 25.99 -5.28 16.36
CA PRO A 134 25.07 -4.64 15.40
C PRO A 134 23.84 -3.97 16.06
N ASN A 135 23.71 -4.07 17.39
CA ASN A 135 22.47 -3.70 18.07
C ASN A 135 22.37 -2.19 18.29
N TYR A 136 23.48 -1.53 18.65
CA TYR A 136 23.49 -0.10 19.00
C TYR A 136 24.83 0.59 18.66
N PRO A 137 25.36 0.48 17.42
CA PRO A 137 26.66 1.07 17.07
C PRO A 137 26.67 2.61 17.13
N THR A 138 25.62 3.25 16.63
CA THR A 138 25.37 4.70 16.82
C THR A 138 23.93 4.95 17.27
N ALA A 139 23.70 6.06 17.98
CA ALA A 139 22.35 6.46 18.41
C ALA A 139 21.43 6.84 17.24
N CYS A 140 21.97 7.41 16.17
CA CYS A 140 21.14 7.84 15.04
C CYS A 140 20.92 6.72 14.03
N LYS A 141 19.64 6.45 13.76
CA LYS A 141 19.17 5.44 12.83
C LYS A 141 18.47 6.09 11.64
N ARG A 142 18.71 5.56 10.45
CA ARG A 142 17.94 5.82 9.24
C ARG A 142 17.17 4.57 8.88
N VAL A 143 15.86 4.72 8.71
CA VAL A 143 14.97 3.62 8.33
C VAL A 143 14.44 3.85 6.93
N VAL A 144 14.56 2.84 6.07
CA VAL A 144 13.99 2.83 4.71
C VAL A 144 12.97 1.71 4.65
N PHE A 145 11.74 2.03 4.29
CA PHE A 145 10.67 1.04 4.11
C PHE A 145 10.55 0.63 2.64
N THR A 146 10.34 -0.66 2.41
CA THR A 146 10.10 -1.25 1.10
C THR A 146 8.81 -2.05 1.17
N LEU A 147 7.78 -1.60 0.44
CA LEU A 147 6.51 -2.28 0.30
C LEU A 147 6.36 -2.77 -1.13
N ILE A 148 6.12 -4.07 -1.31
CA ILE A 148 5.91 -4.73 -2.59
C ILE A 148 4.50 -5.31 -2.57
N TYR A 149 3.66 -4.93 -3.53
CA TYR A 149 2.33 -5.48 -3.70
C TYR A 149 1.97 -5.51 -5.19
N PRO A 150 1.11 -6.45 -5.62
CA PRO A 150 0.67 -6.48 -7.00
C PRO A 150 -0.40 -5.40 -7.27
N ASP A 151 -0.23 -4.69 -8.39
CA ASP A 151 -1.19 -3.72 -8.93
C ASP A 151 -2.52 -4.39 -9.29
#